data_AF-A0A0S3F5G1-F1
#
_entry.id   AF-A0A0S3F5G1-F1
#
_cell.length_a   1.000
_cell.length_b   1.000
_cell.length_c   1.000
_cell.angle_alpha   90.00
_cell.angle_beta   90.00
_cell.angle_gamma   90.00
#
_symmetry.space_group_name_H-M   'P 1'
#
loop_
_entity.id
_entity.type
_entity.pdbx_description
1 polymer ?
#
loop_
_entity_poly.entity_id
_entity_poly.type
_entity_poly.pdbx_seq_one_letter_code
_entity_poly.pdbx_strand_id
1 'polypeptide(L)'
;MNKPQLTPEQHLKGQHHRLMMSALDFRHALSAATFLMQDVDWEIGRCTQEDRRRFKCYETSMVVSYGRPFSTARGMAAPFNWKHLGREFAMSAGETSLHEMLLEARNKTYAHSDGDHSDITAAIWRTDLGEGRTFDFLSVEGGELLLFDQAQVRAIHAFLWRVRNHVDRAVQRHPAPRDGLPVHLIEV
;
A
#
# COMPACT_ATOMS: atom_id res chain seq x y z
N MET A 1 -21.61 12.85 -25.56
CA MET A 1 -21.56 14.00 -24.61
C MET A 1 -20.11 14.41 -24.42
N ASN A 2 -19.75 15.64 -24.76
CA ASN A 2 -18.42 16.19 -24.44
C ASN A 2 -18.33 16.42 -22.93
N LYS A 3 -17.26 15.96 -22.28
CA LYS A 3 -16.98 16.31 -20.88
C LYS A 3 -16.77 17.84 -20.81
N PRO A 4 -17.40 18.56 -19.86
CA PRO A 4 -17.14 19.97 -19.69
C PRO A 4 -15.66 20.19 -19.38
N GLN A 5 -15.04 21.18 -20.04
CA GLN A 5 -13.66 21.58 -19.76
C GLN A 5 -13.59 22.24 -18.38
N LEU A 6 -12.70 21.73 -17.53
CA LEU A 6 -12.44 22.30 -16.20
C LEU A 6 -11.69 23.63 -16.33
N THR A 7 -12.00 24.58 -15.46
CA THR A 7 -11.22 25.82 -15.36
C THR A 7 -9.82 25.53 -14.77
N PRO A 8 -8.82 26.41 -14.98
CA PRO A 8 -7.49 26.25 -14.38
C PRO A 8 -7.52 26.12 -12.85
N GLU A 9 -8.39 26.88 -12.19
CA GLU A 9 -8.58 26.84 -10.74
C GLU A 9 -9.18 25.50 -10.27
N GLN A 10 -10.21 25.00 -10.96
CA GLN A 10 -10.78 23.68 -10.68
C GLN A 10 -9.75 22.57 -10.88
N HIS A 11 -8.89 22.70 -11.89
CA HIS A 11 -7.79 21.77 -12.12
C HIS A 11 -6.77 21.78 -10.98
N LEU A 12 -6.32 22.96 -10.54
CA LEU A 12 -5.41 23.13 -9.41
C LEU A 12 -5.99 22.57 -8.10
N LYS A 13 -7.27 22.82 -7.83
CA LYS A 13 -7.96 22.27 -6.66
C LYS A 13 -8.04 20.75 -6.71
N GLY A 14 -8.33 20.18 -7.88
CA GLY A 14 -8.33 18.74 -8.10
C GLY A 14 -6.95 18.10 -7.89
N GLN A 15 -5.88 18.72 -8.40
CA GLN A 15 -4.51 18.28 -8.16
C GLN A 15 -4.13 18.34 -6.68
N HIS A 16 -4.47 19.44 -5.99
CA HIS A 16 -4.20 19.58 -4.56
C HIS A 16 -4.93 18.51 -3.75
N HIS A 17 -6.21 18.27 -4.04
CA HIS A 17 -6.97 17.21 -3.38
C HIS A 17 -6.36 15.83 -3.62
N ARG A 18 -5.93 15.53 -4.85
CA ARG A 18 -5.22 14.28 -5.16
C ARG A 18 -3.92 14.14 -4.37
N LEU A 19 -3.16 15.23 -4.23
CA LEU A 19 -1.92 15.25 -3.46
C LEU A 19 -2.18 15.01 -1.96
N MET A 20 -3.21 15.64 -1.38
CA MET A 20 -3.63 15.39 0.01
C MET A 20 -4.04 13.94 0.24
N MET A 21 -4.84 13.36 -0.67
CA MET A 21 -5.20 11.94 -0.61
C MET A 21 -3.97 11.03 -0.70
N SER A 22 -3.03 11.37 -1.58
CA SER A 22 -1.78 10.62 -1.73
C SER A 22 -0.94 10.70 -0.44
N ALA A 23 -0.95 11.82 0.27
CA ALA A 23 -0.28 11.95 1.56
C ALA A 23 -0.83 10.97 2.61
N LEU A 24 -2.17 10.82 2.66
CA LEU A 24 -2.81 9.84 3.54
C LEU A 24 -2.42 8.41 3.18
N ASP A 25 -2.42 8.10 1.88
CA ASP A 25 -2.08 6.77 1.35
C ASP A 25 -0.61 6.40 1.64
N PHE A 26 0.34 7.30 1.38
CA PHE A 26 1.75 7.07 1.71
C PHE A 26 2.00 6.97 3.22
N ARG A 27 1.28 7.73 4.04
CA ARG A 27 1.34 7.59 5.49
C ARG A 27 0.86 6.22 5.96
N HIS A 28 -0.24 5.72 5.39
CA HIS A 28 -0.75 4.39 5.71
C HIS A 28 0.25 3.31 5.27
N ALA A 29 0.81 3.42 4.07
CA ALA A 29 1.83 2.51 3.59
C ALA A 29 3.05 2.47 4.53
N LEU A 30 3.50 3.65 4.98
CA LEU A 30 4.61 3.77 5.92
C LEU A 30 4.31 3.13 7.29
N SER A 31 3.11 3.36 7.84
CA SER A 31 2.69 2.72 9.09
C SER A 31 2.70 1.19 8.98
N ALA A 32 2.18 0.65 7.88
CA ALA A 32 2.18 -0.79 7.66
C ALA A 32 3.61 -1.37 7.52
N ALA A 33 4.50 -0.68 6.79
CA ALA A 33 5.92 -1.04 6.73
C ALA A 33 6.60 -0.97 8.11
N THR A 34 6.20 0.00 8.94
CA THR A 34 6.71 0.14 10.31
C THR A 34 6.30 -1.06 11.16
N PHE A 35 5.04 -1.49 11.08
CA PHE A 35 4.56 -2.66 11.83
C PHE A 35 5.24 -3.96 11.39
N LEU A 36 5.50 -4.14 10.09
CA LEU A 36 6.31 -5.28 9.62
C LEU A 36 7.73 -5.27 10.21
N MET A 37 8.35 -4.10 10.35
CA MET A 37 9.67 -3.97 10.96
C MET A 37 9.67 -4.23 12.47
N GLN A 38 8.57 -3.93 13.15
CA GLN A 38 8.46 -4.01 14.62
C GLN A 38 7.98 -5.38 15.11
N ASP A 39 6.99 -5.96 14.43
CA ASP A 39 6.25 -7.10 14.95
C ASP A 39 6.74 -8.44 14.38
N VAL A 40 7.42 -8.43 13.23
CA VAL A 40 7.96 -9.65 12.62
C VAL A 40 9.31 -9.98 13.25
N ASP A 41 9.42 -11.17 13.85
CA ASP A 41 10.69 -11.74 14.25
C ASP A 41 11.38 -12.41 13.05
N TRP A 42 12.22 -11.62 12.37
CA TRP A 42 12.95 -12.03 11.18
C TRP A 42 14.09 -13.01 11.45
N GLU A 43 14.53 -13.19 12.70
CA GLU A 43 15.70 -14.01 13.04
C GLU A 43 15.29 -15.43 13.45
N ILE A 44 14.24 -15.55 14.26
CA ILE A 44 13.87 -16.82 14.91
C ILE A 44 12.81 -17.58 14.09
N GLY A 45 12.11 -16.89 13.16
CA GLY A 45 11.13 -17.49 12.24
C GLY A 45 9.95 -18.18 12.94
N ARG A 46 9.81 -18.00 14.26
CA ARG A 46 8.73 -18.56 15.06
C ARG A 46 7.55 -17.60 15.01
N CYS A 47 6.54 -17.97 14.25
CA CYS A 47 5.28 -17.25 14.20
C CYS A 47 4.12 -18.25 14.16
N THR A 48 3.05 -17.94 14.88
CA THR A 48 1.79 -18.68 14.78
C THR A 48 1.15 -18.47 13.40
N GLN A 49 0.10 -19.23 13.05
CA GLN A 49 -0.63 -18.95 11.81
C GLN A 49 -1.32 -17.58 11.87
N GLU A 50 -1.82 -17.20 13.04
CA GLU A 50 -2.44 -15.90 13.31
C GLU A 50 -1.44 -14.76 13.09
N ASP A 51 -0.19 -14.94 13.52
CA ASP A 51 0.88 -13.98 13.25
C ASP A 51 1.15 -13.82 11.75
N ARG A 52 1.24 -14.94 11.01
CA ARG A 52 1.45 -14.89 9.55
C ARG A 52 0.34 -14.12 8.86
N ARG A 53 -0.92 -14.39 9.22
CA ARG A 53 -2.08 -13.66 8.69
C ARG A 53 -2.01 -12.16 9.02
N ARG A 54 -1.66 -11.82 10.26
CA ARG A 54 -1.49 -10.44 10.70
C ARG A 54 -0.39 -9.72 9.90
N PHE A 55 0.76 -10.34 9.72
CA PHE A 55 1.85 -9.76 8.94
C PHE A 55 1.48 -9.63 7.46
N LYS A 56 0.77 -10.62 6.90
CA LYS A 56 0.25 -10.53 5.54
C LYS A 56 -0.74 -9.37 5.37
N CYS A 57 -1.56 -9.08 6.37
CA CYS A 57 -2.41 -7.90 6.39
C CYS A 57 -1.58 -6.60 6.35
N TYR A 58 -0.49 -6.51 7.12
CA TYR A 58 0.40 -5.34 7.05
C TYR A 58 1.05 -5.20 5.67
N GLU A 59 1.58 -6.29 5.09
CA GLU A 59 2.18 -6.27 3.75
C GLU A 59 1.17 -5.85 2.67
N THR A 60 -0.03 -6.41 2.72
CA THR A 60 -1.12 -6.05 1.81
C THR A 60 -1.46 -4.57 1.93
N SER A 61 -1.64 -4.08 3.16
CA SER A 61 -1.93 -2.67 3.40
C SER A 61 -0.80 -1.75 2.94
N MET A 62 0.46 -2.15 3.12
CA MET A 62 1.64 -1.42 2.65
C MET A 62 1.59 -1.26 1.12
N VAL A 63 1.47 -2.38 0.40
CA VAL A 63 1.50 -2.42 -1.07
C VAL A 63 0.30 -1.71 -1.68
N VAL A 64 -0.91 -2.03 -1.19
CA VAL A 64 -2.15 -1.45 -1.73
C VAL A 64 -2.18 0.05 -1.48
N SER A 65 -1.89 0.51 -0.26
CA SER A 65 -1.88 1.94 0.05
C SER A 65 -0.84 2.68 -0.77
N TYR A 66 0.35 2.10 -0.97
CA TYR A 66 1.36 2.70 -1.84
C TYR A 66 0.93 2.80 -3.31
N GLY A 67 0.23 1.79 -3.84
CA GLY A 67 -0.19 1.76 -5.25
C GLY A 67 -1.37 2.68 -5.60
N ARG A 68 -2.23 3.01 -4.61
CA ARG A 68 -3.44 3.83 -4.81
C ARG A 68 -3.18 5.22 -5.42
N PRO A 69 -2.17 6.00 -4.99
CA PRO A 69 -1.80 7.28 -5.62
C PRO A 69 -1.60 7.20 -7.14
N PHE A 70 -1.05 6.08 -7.63
CA PHE A 70 -0.70 5.88 -9.05
C PHE A 70 -1.85 5.29 -9.88
N SER A 71 -2.91 4.82 -9.25
CA SER A 71 -4.06 4.21 -9.93
C SER A 71 -5.05 5.27 -10.44
N THR A 72 -5.59 5.10 -11.65
CA THR A 72 -6.64 5.98 -12.16
C THR A 72 -7.93 5.81 -11.35
N ALA A 73 -8.54 6.92 -10.95
CA ALA A 73 -9.82 6.92 -10.24
C ALA A 73 -10.89 7.63 -11.08
N ARG A 74 -12.08 7.03 -11.18
CA ARG A 74 -13.19 7.55 -11.98
C ARG A 74 -13.66 8.87 -11.38
N GLY A 75 -13.65 9.94 -12.17
CA GLY A 75 -14.10 11.28 -11.75
C GLY A 75 -13.09 12.08 -10.92
N MET A 76 -11.86 11.57 -10.73
CA MET A 76 -10.80 12.28 -10.01
C MET A 76 -9.79 12.93 -10.98
N ALA A 77 -8.98 13.83 -10.43
CA ALA A 77 -7.80 14.36 -11.13
C ALA A 77 -6.85 13.21 -11.54
N ALA A 78 -5.92 13.53 -12.46
CA ALA A 78 -4.94 12.58 -12.96
C ALA A 78 -4.17 11.89 -11.81
N PRO A 79 -3.67 10.66 -12.03
CA PRO A 79 -2.86 9.95 -11.04
C PRO A 79 -1.69 10.78 -10.53
N PHE A 80 -1.24 10.44 -9.32
CA PHE A 80 -0.05 11.04 -8.75
C PHE A 80 1.14 10.82 -9.67
N ASN A 81 1.94 11.88 -9.85
CA ASN A 81 3.18 11.86 -10.58
C ASN A 81 4.26 12.49 -9.71
N TRP A 82 5.47 11.94 -9.74
CA TRP A 82 6.64 12.45 -9.05
C TRP A 82 6.92 13.93 -9.30
N LYS A 83 6.51 14.48 -10.46
CA LYS A 83 6.59 15.92 -10.76
C LYS A 83 5.87 16.81 -9.74
N HIS A 84 4.84 16.29 -9.05
CA HIS A 84 4.16 17.02 -7.99
C HIS A 84 5.06 17.29 -6.77
N LEU A 85 6.17 16.58 -6.61
CA LEU A 85 7.11 16.76 -5.50
C LEU A 85 8.17 17.84 -5.77
N GLY A 86 8.13 18.46 -6.95
CA GLY A 86 9.08 19.48 -7.38
C GLY A 86 10.34 18.90 -8.02
N ARG A 87 11.18 19.79 -8.57
CA ARG A 87 12.38 19.42 -9.34
C ARG A 87 13.50 18.78 -8.51
N GLU A 88 13.49 19.05 -7.21
CA GLU A 88 14.46 18.52 -6.23
C GLU A 88 14.28 17.02 -5.98
N PHE A 89 13.08 16.48 -6.25
CA PHE A 89 12.79 15.08 -6.01
C PHE A 89 13.26 14.23 -7.20
N ALA A 90 14.28 13.42 -6.96
CA ALA A 90 14.75 12.41 -7.88
C ALA A 90 14.92 11.08 -7.14
N MET A 91 14.43 10.00 -7.74
CA MET A 91 14.65 8.65 -7.24
C MET A 91 16.02 8.16 -7.69
N SER A 92 16.74 7.52 -6.79
CA SER A 92 17.90 6.69 -7.13
C SER A 92 17.45 5.44 -7.90
N ALA A 93 18.39 4.75 -8.55
CA ALA A 93 18.09 3.49 -9.24
C ALA A 93 17.46 2.44 -8.30
N GLY A 94 17.93 2.36 -7.05
CA GLY A 94 17.36 1.46 -6.04
C GLY A 94 15.91 1.81 -5.70
N GLU A 95 15.60 3.09 -5.52
CA GLU A 95 14.23 3.54 -5.23
C GLU A 95 13.28 3.36 -6.41
N THR A 96 13.76 3.55 -7.64
CA THR A 96 12.99 3.25 -8.84
C THR A 96 12.65 1.76 -8.89
N SER A 97 13.62 0.88 -8.59
CA SER A 97 13.38 -0.56 -8.52
C SER A 97 12.37 -0.93 -7.42
N LEU A 98 12.45 -0.30 -6.23
CA LEU A 98 11.46 -0.48 -5.17
C LEU A 98 10.06 -0.01 -5.60
N HIS A 99 9.97 1.12 -6.31
CA HIS A 99 8.70 1.63 -6.83
C HIS A 99 8.06 0.65 -7.80
N GLU A 100 8.83 0.15 -8.77
CA GLU A 100 8.38 -0.83 -9.76
C GLU A 100 7.94 -2.13 -9.09
N MET A 101 8.74 -2.64 -8.15
CA MET A 101 8.44 -3.84 -7.38
C MET A 101 7.11 -3.74 -6.61
N LEU A 102 6.87 -2.61 -5.92
CA LEU A 102 5.62 -2.39 -5.18
C LEU A 102 4.40 -2.27 -6.11
N LEU A 103 4.54 -1.61 -7.27
CA LEU A 103 3.45 -1.53 -8.24
C LEU A 103 3.15 -2.87 -8.88
N GLU A 104 4.18 -3.66 -9.17
CA GLU A 104 4.05 -5.02 -9.70
C GLU A 104 3.32 -5.92 -8.70
N ALA A 105 3.76 -5.93 -7.44
CA ALA A 105 3.11 -6.67 -6.36
C ALA A 105 1.64 -6.27 -6.21
N ARG A 106 1.34 -4.97 -6.25
CA ARG A 106 -0.04 -4.47 -6.21
C ARG A 106 -0.87 -5.03 -7.36
N ASN A 107 -0.34 -4.98 -8.57
CA ASN A 107 -1.10 -5.35 -9.77
C ASN A 107 -1.29 -6.87 -9.87
N LYS A 108 -0.22 -7.65 -9.73
CA LYS A 108 -0.28 -9.10 -9.94
C LYS A 108 -0.80 -9.85 -8.73
N THR A 109 -0.19 -9.61 -7.57
CA THR A 109 -0.46 -10.40 -6.36
C THR A 109 -1.75 -9.98 -5.68
N TYR A 110 -1.94 -8.67 -5.44
CA TYR A 110 -3.05 -8.20 -4.59
C TYR A 110 -4.29 -7.73 -5.35
N ALA A 111 -4.18 -7.34 -6.62
CA ALA A 111 -5.34 -6.91 -7.41
C ALA A 111 -5.91 -8.03 -8.30
N HIS A 112 -5.09 -8.98 -8.74
CA HIS A 112 -5.49 -10.00 -9.72
C HIS A 112 -5.35 -11.45 -9.22
N SER A 113 -4.79 -11.68 -8.03
CA SER A 113 -4.55 -13.02 -7.48
C SER A 113 -3.86 -13.94 -8.51
N ASP A 114 -2.89 -13.41 -9.25
CA ASP A 114 -2.19 -14.17 -10.29
C ASP A 114 -1.51 -15.39 -9.65
N GLY A 115 -1.78 -16.59 -10.20
CA GLY A 115 -1.47 -17.89 -9.58
C GLY A 115 0.02 -18.23 -9.41
N ASP A 116 0.93 -17.40 -9.90
CA ASP A 116 2.37 -17.66 -9.84
C ASP A 116 2.96 -17.51 -8.42
N HIS A 117 2.20 -16.96 -7.46
CA HIS A 117 2.64 -16.72 -6.08
C HIS A 117 1.77 -17.41 -5.00
N SER A 118 0.91 -18.36 -5.38
CA SER A 118 0.08 -19.03 -4.38
C SER A 118 0.79 -20.25 -3.79
N ASP A 119 1.28 -20.12 -2.57
CA ASP A 119 1.66 -21.23 -1.67
C ASP A 119 0.42 -21.97 -1.12
N ILE A 120 -0.71 -21.90 -1.83
CA ILE A 120 -1.98 -22.49 -1.43
C ILE A 120 -1.90 -24.01 -1.65
N THR A 121 -2.11 -24.74 -0.58
CA THR A 121 -2.20 -26.20 -0.56
C THR A 121 -3.56 -26.63 -0.05
N ALA A 122 -4.04 -27.79 -0.49
CA ALA A 122 -5.30 -28.36 -0.06
C ALA A 122 -5.06 -29.74 0.56
N ALA A 123 -5.72 -30.01 1.68
CA ALA A 123 -5.67 -31.28 2.37
C ALA A 123 -7.08 -31.73 2.77
N ILE A 124 -7.38 -33.01 2.62
CA ILE A 124 -8.61 -33.60 3.16
C ILE A 124 -8.28 -34.22 4.51
N TRP A 125 -8.90 -33.67 5.56
CA TRP A 125 -8.84 -34.20 6.91
C TRP A 125 -10.05 -35.10 7.13
N ARG A 126 -9.82 -36.39 7.32
CA ARG A 126 -10.88 -37.38 7.57
C ARG A 126 -10.98 -37.68 9.05
N THR A 127 -12.18 -37.50 9.61
CA THR A 127 -12.51 -37.91 10.98
C THR A 127 -13.43 -39.13 10.94
N ASP A 128 -13.12 -40.14 11.76
CA ASP A 128 -13.99 -41.28 12.00
C ASP A 128 -15.09 -40.90 13.01
N LEU A 129 -16.36 -41.10 12.63
CA LEU A 129 -17.52 -40.81 13.47
C LEU A 129 -18.09 -42.09 14.13
N GLY A 130 -17.49 -43.25 13.89
CA GLY A 130 -17.98 -44.56 14.32
C GLY A 130 -19.03 -45.17 13.37
N GLU A 131 -19.28 -46.47 13.53
CA GLU A 131 -20.28 -47.23 12.75
C GLU A 131 -20.06 -47.18 11.22
N GLY A 132 -18.80 -47.09 10.78
CA GLY A 132 -18.44 -46.97 9.37
C GLY A 132 -18.74 -45.61 8.75
N ARG A 133 -19.12 -44.61 9.55
CA ARG A 133 -19.35 -43.23 9.10
C ARG A 133 -18.07 -42.41 9.23
N THR A 134 -17.79 -41.59 8.22
CA THR A 134 -16.67 -40.65 8.22
C THR A 134 -17.14 -39.26 7.85
N PHE A 135 -16.40 -38.25 8.32
CA PHE A 135 -16.55 -36.86 7.88
C PHE A 135 -15.24 -36.38 7.27
N ASP A 136 -15.32 -35.88 6.05
CA ASP A 136 -14.20 -35.30 5.32
C ASP A 136 -14.30 -33.77 5.39
N PHE A 137 -13.25 -33.15 5.89
CA PHE A 137 -13.08 -31.70 5.93
C PHE A 137 -11.99 -31.29 4.94
N LEU A 138 -12.34 -30.50 3.93
CA LEU A 138 -11.36 -29.88 3.05
C LEU A 138 -10.73 -28.68 3.79
N SER A 139 -9.46 -28.80 4.14
CA SER A 139 -8.63 -27.69 4.62
C SER A 139 -7.87 -27.08 3.44
N VAL A 140 -7.79 -25.76 3.43
CA VAL A 140 -6.95 -24.98 2.50
C VAL A 140 -5.98 -24.19 3.36
N GLU A 141 -4.68 -24.39 3.12
CA GLU A 141 -3.60 -23.77 3.90
C GLU A 141 -2.65 -23.02 2.96
N GLY A 142 -1.98 -21.99 3.49
CA GLY A 142 -1.07 -21.15 2.72
C GLY A 142 -1.72 -19.86 2.22
N GLY A 143 -0.94 -19.05 1.52
CA GLY A 143 -1.28 -17.69 1.10
C GLY A 143 -0.77 -16.62 2.08
N GLU A 144 -0.20 -17.04 3.21
CA GLU A 144 0.18 -16.15 4.31
C GLU A 144 1.68 -15.85 4.38
N LEU A 145 2.47 -16.39 3.44
CA LEU A 145 3.87 -16.02 3.31
C LEU A 145 4.02 -14.56 2.86
N LEU A 146 4.96 -13.87 3.49
CA LEU A 146 5.36 -12.53 3.08
C LEU A 146 6.06 -12.60 1.73
N LEU A 147 5.72 -11.66 0.86
CA LEU A 147 6.37 -11.47 -0.43
C LEU A 147 7.74 -10.81 -0.26
N PHE A 148 7.87 -9.90 0.71
CA PHE A 148 9.10 -9.16 0.94
C PHE A 148 9.89 -9.71 2.13
N ASP A 149 11.20 -9.84 1.94
CA ASP A 149 12.13 -10.15 3.02
C ASP A 149 12.43 -8.93 3.92
N GLN A 150 13.18 -9.16 5.00
CA GLN A 150 13.53 -8.11 5.96
C GLN A 150 14.30 -6.94 5.31
N ALA A 151 15.22 -7.23 4.39
CA ALA A 151 16.05 -6.22 3.75
C ALA A 151 15.19 -5.35 2.82
N GLN A 152 14.27 -5.97 2.08
CA GLN A 152 13.30 -5.29 1.23
C GLN A 152 12.34 -4.44 2.05
N VAL A 153 11.74 -4.97 3.13
CA VAL A 153 10.84 -4.19 4.01
C VAL A 153 11.59 -2.98 4.60
N ARG A 154 12.83 -3.15 5.04
CA ARG A 154 13.66 -2.05 5.56
C ARG A 154 13.91 -0.98 4.49
N ALA A 155 14.24 -1.39 3.27
CA ALA A 155 14.48 -0.48 2.15
C ALA A 155 13.19 0.27 1.75
N ILE A 156 12.06 -0.44 1.67
CA ILE A 156 10.73 0.12 1.40
C ILE A 156 10.37 1.13 2.49
N HIS A 157 10.56 0.79 3.76
CA HIS A 157 10.27 1.69 4.88
C HIS A 157 11.08 3.00 4.77
N ALA A 158 12.39 2.92 4.52
CA ALA A 158 13.24 4.11 4.34
C ALA A 158 12.80 4.97 3.14
N PHE A 159 12.49 4.32 2.02
CA PHE A 159 11.96 4.98 0.83
C PHE A 159 10.62 5.69 1.09
N LEU A 160 9.67 5.01 1.74
CA LEU A 160 8.36 5.58 2.11
C LEU A 160 8.50 6.78 3.05
N TRP A 161 9.45 6.74 3.99
CA TRP A 161 9.76 7.87 4.87
C TRP A 161 10.20 9.09 4.05
N ARG A 162 11.08 8.89 3.07
CA ARG A 162 11.53 9.96 2.17
C ARG A 162 10.37 10.50 1.33
N VAL A 163 9.61 9.63 0.66
CA VAL A 163 8.46 10.01 -0.18
C VAL A 163 7.46 10.83 0.64
N ARG A 164 7.07 10.33 1.82
CA ARG A 164 6.13 11.02 2.71
C ARG A 164 6.60 12.43 3.06
N ASN A 165 7.87 12.61 3.43
CA ASN A 165 8.41 13.94 3.73
C ASN A 165 8.29 14.90 2.54
N HIS A 166 8.57 14.43 1.33
CA HIS A 166 8.44 15.26 0.13
C HIS A 166 6.98 15.55 -0.21
N VAL A 167 6.08 14.58 -0.04
CA VAL A 167 4.64 14.75 -0.26
C VAL A 167 4.05 15.75 0.74
N ASP A 168 4.38 15.65 2.03
CA ASP A 168 3.91 16.57 3.07
C ASP A 168 4.37 18.02 2.76
N ARG A 169 5.62 18.20 2.33
CA ARG A 169 6.14 19.50 1.86
C ARG A 169 5.41 20.00 0.60
N ALA A 170 5.11 19.11 -0.34
CA ALA A 170 4.40 19.46 -1.57
C ALA A 170 2.96 19.90 -1.27
N VAL A 171 2.25 19.22 -0.37
CA VAL A 171 0.92 19.64 0.12
C VAL A 171 1.02 21.05 0.73
N GLN A 172 1.98 21.27 1.63
CA GLN A 172 2.19 22.57 2.29
C GLN A 172 2.58 23.71 1.35
N ARG A 173 3.10 23.42 0.15
CA ARG A 173 3.55 24.42 -0.83
C ARG A 173 2.64 24.52 -2.05
N HIS A 174 1.59 23.70 -2.14
CA HIS A 174 0.73 23.67 -3.31
C HIS A 174 0.02 25.03 -3.49
N PRO A 175 -0.02 25.61 -4.71
CA PRO A 175 -0.55 26.94 -4.98
C PRO A 175 -2.09 27.01 -5.05
N ALA A 176 -2.79 25.93 -4.71
CA ALA A 176 -4.25 25.94 -4.80
C ALA A 176 -4.83 26.84 -3.69
N PRO A 177 -5.94 27.56 -3.96
CA PRO A 177 -6.61 28.36 -2.95
C PRO A 177 -6.88 27.54 -1.68
N ARG A 178 -6.51 28.10 -0.53
CA ARG A 178 -6.75 27.50 0.80
C ARG A 178 -7.97 28.09 1.50
N ASP A 179 -8.57 29.10 0.87
CA ASP A 179 -9.78 29.74 1.34
C ASP A 179 -10.89 28.68 1.46
N GLY A 180 -11.48 28.56 2.64
CA GLY A 180 -12.50 27.56 2.95
C GLY A 180 -11.99 26.26 3.58
N LEU A 181 -10.68 26.07 3.80
CA LEU A 181 -10.20 25.04 4.72
C LEU A 181 -10.41 25.51 6.18
N PRO A 182 -10.86 24.63 7.09
CA PRO A 182 -11.02 24.99 8.49
C PRO A 182 -9.66 25.32 9.10
N VAL A 183 -9.59 26.46 9.80
CA VAL A 183 -8.42 26.88 10.58
C VAL A 183 -8.68 26.52 12.03
N HIS A 184 -7.86 25.63 12.58
CA HIS A 184 -7.86 25.31 13.99
C HIS A 184 -6.66 25.98 14.64
N LEU A 185 -6.89 26.81 15.65
CA LEU A 185 -5.83 27.42 16.44
C LEU A 185 -5.31 26.37 17.43
N ILE A 186 -3.99 26.21 17.48
CA ILE A 186 -3.34 25.41 18.52
C ILE A 186 -3.00 26.39 19.65
N GLU A 187 -3.61 26.18 20.82
CA GLU A 187 -3.16 26.85 22.04
C GLU A 187 -1.80 26.27 22.42
N VAL A 188 -0.81 27.16 22.57
CA VAL A 188 0.58 26.82 22.91
C VAL A 188 0.81 27.07 24.38
#